data_AF-A0A258GPN1-F1
#
_entry.id   AF-A0A258GPN1-F1
#
_cell.length_a   1.000
_cell.length_b   1.000
_cell.length_c   1.000
_cell.angle_alpha   90.00
_cell.angle_beta   90.00
_cell.angle_gamma   90.00
#
_symmetry.space_group_name_H-M   'P 1'
#
loop_
_entity.id
_entity.type
_entity.pdbx_description
1 polymer ?
#
loop_
_entity_poly.entity_id
_entity_poly.type
_entity_poly.pdbx_seq_one_letter_code
_entity_poly.pdbx_strand_id
1 'polypeptide(L)'
;MQKLGQRQWAIIRTTPDSGDFVTCDHPVLLRPTRPDVMRLGFGLKSAAVLFPMTKDTFLIGEFDMDPYVKQASRADVAALNTEVILEAERQVYASDNTFPFFNPSADNFEFLTGAQLSAAIRGDEAGTDSDEDHE
;
A
#
# COMPACT_ATOMS: atom_id res chain seq x y z
N MET A 1 -20.03 -14.63 14.22
CA MET A 1 -18.69 -14.72 13.61
C MET A 1 -18.82 -14.40 12.12
N GLN A 2 -18.81 -13.12 11.71
CA GLN A 2 -18.45 -12.66 10.34
C GLN A 2 -18.38 -11.12 10.28
N LYS A 3 -17.38 -10.50 10.92
CA LYS A 3 -17.22 -9.02 10.88
C LYS A 3 -16.79 -8.47 9.51
N LEU A 4 -16.24 -9.33 8.63
CA LEU A 4 -15.84 -8.95 7.28
C LEU A 4 -17.06 -8.65 6.38
N GLY A 5 -18.14 -9.43 6.50
CA GLY A 5 -19.37 -9.23 5.72
C GLY A 5 -20.20 -8.01 6.15
N GLN A 6 -19.83 -7.36 7.26
CA GLN A 6 -20.46 -6.13 7.73
C GLN A 6 -19.76 -4.86 7.21
N ARG A 7 -18.62 -5.01 6.53
CA ARG A 7 -17.93 -3.89 5.89
C ARG A 7 -18.65 -3.51 4.60
N GLN A 8 -18.68 -2.21 4.35
CA GLN A 8 -18.99 -1.65 3.05
C GLN A 8 -17.69 -1.60 2.26
N TRP A 9 -17.79 -1.80 0.94
CA TRP A 9 -16.64 -2.02 0.09
C TRP A 9 -16.58 -0.98 -1.02
N ALA A 10 -15.41 -0.38 -1.18
CA ALA A 10 -15.03 0.38 -2.35
C ALA A 10 -14.23 -0.51 -3.31
N ILE A 11 -14.58 -0.46 -4.59
CA ILE A 11 -13.85 -1.13 -5.68
C ILE A 11 -13.09 -0.05 -6.44
N ILE A 12 -11.77 -0.11 -6.39
CA ILE A 12 -10.89 0.82 -7.08
C ILE A 12 -10.36 0.10 -8.32
N ARG A 13 -10.57 0.69 -9.50
CA ARG A 13 -10.15 0.09 -10.79
C ARG A 13 -9.13 0.96 -11.50
N THR A 14 -8.10 0.35 -12.04
CA THR A 14 -7.10 1.07 -12.84
C THR A 14 -7.69 1.54 -14.17
N THR A 15 -7.01 2.50 -14.78
CA THR A 15 -7.18 2.90 -16.18
C THR A 15 -5.88 2.61 -16.93
N PRO A 16 -5.87 2.63 -18.28
CA PRO A 16 -4.64 2.42 -19.05
C PRO A 16 -3.48 3.37 -18.64
N ASP A 17 -3.79 4.57 -18.15
CA ASP A 17 -2.80 5.60 -17.79
C ASP A 17 -2.41 5.59 -16.31
N SER A 18 -3.15 4.87 -15.45
CA SER A 18 -2.90 4.88 -14.01
C SER A 18 -1.78 3.94 -13.57
N GLY A 19 -1.46 2.92 -14.38
CA GLY A 19 -0.59 1.80 -13.99
C GLY A 19 -1.33 0.71 -13.22
N ASP A 20 -0.64 -0.42 -13.02
CA ASP A 20 -1.17 -1.61 -12.35
C ASP A 20 -0.93 -1.56 -10.82
N PHE A 21 -1.81 -2.23 -10.07
CA PHE A 21 -1.61 -2.51 -8.65
C PHE A 21 -0.62 -3.66 -8.45
N VAL A 22 0.16 -3.56 -7.36
CA VAL A 22 1.04 -4.63 -6.88
C VAL A 22 0.43 -5.36 -5.69
N THR A 23 0.96 -6.53 -5.37
CA THR A 23 0.65 -7.28 -4.14
C THR A 23 1.94 -7.71 -3.45
N CYS A 24 1.85 -8.31 -2.26
CA CYS A 24 3.00 -8.78 -1.49
C CYS A 24 2.72 -10.14 -0.85
N ASP A 25 3.68 -10.63 -0.06
CA ASP A 25 3.57 -11.85 0.73
C ASP A 25 2.48 -11.79 1.83
N HIS A 26 2.11 -10.58 2.28
CA HIS A 26 1.01 -10.32 3.21
C HIS A 26 -0.04 -9.38 2.61
N PRO A 27 -0.87 -9.85 1.66
CA PRO A 27 -1.63 -8.98 0.76
C PRO A 27 -2.81 -8.25 1.41
N VAL A 28 -3.16 -8.58 2.66
CA VAL A 28 -4.30 -7.97 3.36
C VAL A 28 -3.79 -7.02 4.44
N LEU A 29 -3.90 -5.73 4.14
CA LEU A 29 -3.41 -4.63 4.95
C LEU A 29 -4.50 -4.11 5.90
N LEU A 30 -4.06 -3.55 7.02
CA LEU A 30 -4.88 -2.76 7.92
C LEU A 30 -4.40 -1.31 7.92
N ARG A 31 -5.31 -0.38 7.62
CA ARG A 31 -5.02 1.06 7.68
C ARG A 31 -5.88 1.73 8.75
N PRO A 32 -5.31 2.59 9.61
CA PRO A 32 -6.11 3.40 10.52
C PRO A 32 -7.04 4.32 9.73
N THR A 33 -8.32 4.38 10.09
CA THR A 33 -9.27 5.31 9.45
C THR A 33 -9.08 6.75 9.89
N ARG A 34 -8.30 6.98 10.95
CA ARG A 34 -7.94 8.30 11.48
C ARG A 34 -6.52 8.29 12.07
N PRO A 35 -5.81 9.44 12.07
CA PRO A 35 -4.42 9.50 12.54
C PRO A 35 -4.21 9.14 14.03
N ASP A 36 -5.23 9.26 14.87
CA ASP A 36 -5.15 9.02 16.33
C ASP A 36 -5.27 7.53 16.72
N VAL A 37 -5.44 6.63 15.75
CA VAL A 37 -5.71 5.21 16.00
C VAL A 37 -4.40 4.45 16.22
N MET A 38 -4.17 4.05 17.47
CA MET A 38 -2.97 3.30 17.88
C MET A 38 -3.08 1.78 17.76
N ARG A 39 -4.29 1.25 17.56
CA ARG A 39 -4.53 -0.21 17.50
C ARG A 39 -5.37 -0.57 16.28
N LEU A 40 -4.87 -1.53 15.53
CA LEU A 40 -5.53 -2.05 14.34
C LEU A 40 -5.98 -3.49 14.57
N GLY A 41 -7.07 -3.85 13.89
CA GLY A 41 -7.59 -5.20 13.90
C GLY A 41 -8.79 -5.33 12.99
N PHE A 42 -8.92 -6.48 12.33
CA PHE A 42 -9.98 -6.76 11.36
C PHE A 42 -11.40 -6.51 11.90
N GLY A 43 -11.60 -6.66 13.21
CA GLY A 43 -12.88 -6.46 13.87
C GLY A 43 -13.14 -5.07 14.44
N LEU A 44 -12.21 -4.13 14.28
CA LEU A 44 -12.30 -2.76 14.80
C LEU A 44 -12.79 -1.79 13.73
N LYS A 45 -13.71 -0.91 14.10
CA LYS A 45 -14.23 0.15 13.22
C LYS A 45 -13.18 1.19 12.82
N SER A 46 -12.16 1.34 13.65
CA SER A 46 -11.03 2.24 13.46
C SER A 46 -10.01 1.74 12.43
N ALA A 47 -10.21 0.55 11.86
CA ALA A 47 -9.31 -0.05 10.88
C ALA A 47 -10.05 -0.36 9.57
N ALA A 48 -9.55 0.20 8.48
CA ALA A 48 -9.88 -0.17 7.11
C ALA A 48 -9.11 -1.46 6.75
N VAL A 49 -9.71 -2.29 5.90
CA VAL A 49 -9.07 -3.47 5.31
C VAL A 49 -8.81 -3.19 3.84
N LEU A 50 -7.58 -3.39 3.39
CA LEU A 50 -7.13 -3.03 2.05
C LEU A 50 -6.41 -4.21 1.42
N PHE A 51 -6.72 -4.54 0.17
CA PHE A 51 -5.93 -5.52 -0.57
C PHE A 51 -6.16 -5.41 -2.08
N PRO A 52 -5.11 -5.69 -2.88
CA PRO A 52 -5.27 -5.92 -4.31
C PRO A 52 -6.00 -7.25 -4.53
N MET A 53 -7.02 -7.24 -5.38
CA MET A 53 -7.71 -8.46 -5.81
C MET A 53 -7.12 -8.99 -7.12
N THR A 54 -6.71 -8.08 -8.00
CA THR A 54 -6.06 -8.32 -9.29
C THR A 54 -5.11 -7.15 -9.58
N LYS A 55 -4.32 -7.22 -10.66
CA LYS A 55 -3.47 -6.10 -11.10
C LYS A 55 -4.24 -4.82 -11.47
N ASP A 56 -5.54 -4.94 -11.73
CA ASP A 56 -6.41 -3.83 -12.16
C ASP A 56 -7.51 -3.48 -11.16
N THR A 57 -7.63 -4.21 -10.05
CA THR A 57 -8.69 -4.01 -9.05
C THR A 57 -8.16 -4.12 -7.63
N PHE A 58 -8.47 -3.10 -6.83
CA PHE A 58 -8.14 -3.01 -5.41
C PHE A 58 -9.41 -2.83 -4.57
N LEU A 59 -9.45 -3.45 -3.39
CA LEU A 59 -10.58 -3.38 -2.47
C LEU A 59 -10.22 -2.62 -1.20
N ILE A 60 -11.13 -1.74 -0.78
CA ILE A 60 -11.05 -1.03 0.50
C ILE A 60 -12.35 -1.28 1.25
N GLY A 61 -12.25 -1.85 2.45
CA GLY A 61 -13.38 -2.22 3.28
C GLY A 61 -13.39 -1.47 4.61
N GLU A 62 -14.41 -0.65 4.83
CA GLU A 62 -14.64 0.07 6.09
C GLU A 62 -16.05 -0.20 6.62
N PHE A 63 -16.28 0.02 7.92
CA PHE A 63 -17.60 -0.22 8.50
C PHE A 63 -18.59 0.93 8.24
N ASP A 64 -18.10 2.16 8.22
CA ASP A 64 -18.90 3.38 8.22
C ASP A 64 -18.59 4.24 6.96
N MET A 65 -18.56 3.60 5.78
CA MET A 65 -18.42 4.25 4.46
C MET A 65 -19.58 3.85 3.55
N ASP A 66 -19.94 4.67 2.57
CA ASP A 66 -20.84 4.22 1.49
C ASP A 66 -20.05 3.38 0.47
N PRO A 67 -20.60 2.27 -0.04
CA PRO A 67 -19.92 1.48 -1.08
C PRO A 67 -19.89 2.25 -2.40
N TYR A 68 -18.75 2.21 -3.09
CA TYR A 68 -18.58 2.88 -4.38
C TYR A 68 -17.61 2.16 -5.31
N VAL A 69 -17.66 2.51 -6.59
CA VAL A 69 -16.66 2.11 -7.59
C VAL A 69 -15.99 3.36 -8.10
N LYS A 70 -14.66 3.40 -8.10
CA LYS A 70 -13.85 4.55 -8.55
C LYS A 70 -12.82 4.09 -9.57
N GLN A 71 -12.65 4.88 -10.64
CA GLN A 71 -11.46 4.78 -11.49
C GLN A 71 -10.29 5.48 -10.81
N ALA A 72 -9.18 4.76 -10.65
CA ALA A 72 -7.97 5.25 -10.03
C ALA A 72 -7.24 6.20 -10.98
N SER A 73 -6.83 7.34 -10.44
CA SER A 73 -5.75 8.12 -11.05
C SER A 73 -4.40 7.41 -10.82
N ARG A 74 -3.37 7.83 -11.54
CA ARG A 74 -1.99 7.38 -11.27
C ARG A 74 -1.56 7.62 -9.82
N ALA A 75 -2.01 8.73 -9.22
CA ALA A 75 -1.74 9.06 -7.83
C ALA A 75 -2.43 8.09 -6.86
N ASP A 76 -3.68 7.68 -7.15
CA ASP A 76 -4.39 6.69 -6.34
C ASP A 76 -3.68 5.32 -6.40
N VAL A 77 -3.22 4.89 -7.58
CA VAL A 77 -2.45 3.64 -7.75
C VAL A 77 -1.13 3.72 -7.00
N ALA A 78 -0.40 4.83 -7.14
CA ALA A 78 0.87 5.02 -6.44
C ALA A 78 0.70 5.00 -4.92
N ALA A 79 -0.33 5.65 -4.38
CA ALA A 79 -0.63 5.63 -2.95
C ALA A 79 -0.84 4.20 -2.44
N LEU A 80 -1.73 3.45 -3.09
CA LEU A 80 -2.08 2.08 -2.69
C LEU A 80 -0.89 1.12 -2.86
N ASN A 81 -0.13 1.25 -3.95
CA ASN A 81 1.10 0.47 -4.13
C ASN A 81 2.13 0.78 -3.06
N THR A 82 2.27 2.04 -2.64
CA THR A 82 3.18 2.43 -1.56
C THR A 82 2.78 1.77 -0.24
N GLU A 83 1.48 1.74 0.09
CA GLU A 83 0.98 1.02 1.26
C GLU A 83 1.35 -0.48 1.20
N VAL A 84 1.12 -1.14 0.06
CA VAL A 84 1.49 -2.56 -0.14
C VAL A 84 2.99 -2.80 -0.02
N ILE A 85 3.81 -1.92 -0.58
CA ILE A 85 5.27 -2.03 -0.54
C ILE A 85 5.79 -1.90 0.89
N LEU A 86 5.26 -0.93 1.67
CA LEU A 86 5.69 -0.70 3.04
C LEU A 86 5.26 -1.82 4.01
N GLU A 87 4.19 -2.55 3.68
CA GLU A 87 3.76 -3.73 4.47
C GLU A 87 4.48 -5.03 4.04
N ALA A 88 5.14 -5.05 2.87
CA ALA A 88 5.80 -6.26 2.39
C ALA A 88 6.95 -6.67 3.32
N GLU A 89 6.94 -7.91 3.81
CA GLU A 89 8.04 -8.40 4.66
C GLU A 89 9.22 -8.85 3.82
N ARG A 90 8.96 -9.49 2.67
CA ARG A 90 10.04 -10.07 1.84
C ARG A 90 9.90 -9.77 0.37
N GLN A 91 8.68 -9.77 -0.16
CA GLN A 91 8.47 -9.82 -1.61
C GLN A 91 7.28 -8.97 -2.04
N VAL A 92 7.50 -8.22 -3.11
CA VAL A 92 6.47 -7.52 -3.88
C VAL A 92 6.30 -8.25 -5.21
N TYR A 93 5.04 -8.52 -5.58
CA TYR A 93 4.67 -9.16 -6.84
C TYR A 93 3.92 -8.16 -7.71
N ALA A 94 4.31 -8.09 -8.98
CA ALA A 94 3.74 -7.19 -9.97
C ALA A 94 3.63 -7.90 -11.33
N SER A 95 2.79 -7.34 -12.21
CA SER A 95 2.67 -7.78 -13.60
C SER A 95 3.91 -7.43 -14.43
N ASP A 96 4.49 -6.26 -14.19
CA ASP A 96 5.72 -5.76 -14.79
C ASP A 96 6.40 -4.75 -13.84
N ASN A 97 7.44 -4.04 -14.31
CA ASN A 97 8.21 -3.06 -13.52
C ASN A 97 7.78 -1.60 -13.74
N THR A 98 6.62 -1.36 -14.36
CA THR A 98 6.13 -0.02 -14.72
C THR A 98 5.13 0.57 -13.73
N PHE A 99 4.68 -0.23 -12.76
CA PHE A 99 3.76 0.21 -11.71
C PHE A 99 4.30 1.43 -10.96
N PRO A 100 3.47 2.44 -10.67
CA PRO A 100 3.90 3.60 -9.93
C PRO A 100 3.85 3.35 -8.41
N PHE A 101 4.72 4.00 -7.67
CA PHE A 101 4.64 4.18 -6.22
C PHE A 101 5.24 5.54 -5.83
N PHE A 102 4.96 6.03 -4.63
CA PHE A 102 5.60 7.23 -4.11
C PHE A 102 6.96 6.90 -3.50
N ASN A 103 7.94 7.75 -3.74
CA ASN A 103 9.23 7.64 -3.06
C ASN A 103 9.04 7.84 -1.54
N PRO A 104 9.17 6.80 -0.69
CA PRO A 104 8.90 6.93 0.74
C PRO A 104 9.95 7.77 1.45
N SER A 105 11.15 7.93 0.86
CA SER A 105 12.27 8.66 1.43
C SER A 105 12.33 10.13 0.99
N ALA A 106 11.41 10.58 0.13
CA ALA A 106 11.38 11.95 -0.36
C ALA A 106 10.31 12.79 0.34
N ASP A 107 10.64 14.05 0.66
CA ASP A 107 9.70 15.02 1.22
C ASP A 107 8.62 15.48 0.23
N ASN A 108 8.75 15.10 -1.06
CA ASN A 108 7.81 15.44 -2.13
C ASN A 108 7.03 14.22 -2.61
N PHE A 109 5.89 14.45 -3.27
CA PHE A 109 5.08 13.40 -3.91
C PHE A 109 5.70 12.95 -5.24
N GLU A 110 6.97 12.58 -5.24
CA GLU A 110 7.66 12.05 -6.41
C GLU A 110 7.18 10.63 -6.73
N PHE A 111 6.85 10.42 -8.01
CA PHE A 111 6.52 9.09 -8.52
C PHE A 111 7.77 8.34 -8.94
N LEU A 112 7.94 7.14 -8.41
CA LEU A 112 8.89 6.14 -8.89
C LEU A 112 8.14 4.99 -9.56
N THR A 113 8.90 4.13 -10.26
CA THR A 113 8.38 2.93 -10.91
C THR A 113 9.01 1.68 -10.32
N GLY A 114 8.38 0.51 -10.47
CA GLY A 114 8.93 -0.77 -10.01
C GLY A 114 10.38 -1.03 -10.39
N ALA A 115 10.85 -0.53 -11.54
CA ALA A 115 12.26 -0.61 -11.94
C ALA A 115 13.23 0.06 -10.95
N GLN A 116 12.76 1.06 -10.20
CA GLN A 116 13.52 1.85 -9.22
C GLN A 116 13.31 1.35 -7.78
N LEU A 117 12.39 0.40 -7.54
CA LEU A 117 11.98 -0.03 -6.20
C LEU A 117 13.15 -0.50 -5.34
N SER A 118 14.00 -1.37 -5.88
CA SER A 118 15.14 -1.92 -5.15
C SER A 118 16.17 -0.85 -4.74
N ALA A 119 16.35 0.18 -5.55
CA ALA A 119 17.24 1.29 -5.22
C ALA A 119 16.61 2.21 -4.17
N ALA A 120 15.30 2.46 -4.26
CA ALA A 120 14.58 3.32 -3.33
C ALA A 120 14.57 2.75 -1.90
N ILE A 121 14.34 1.45 -1.74
CA ILE A 121 14.28 0.81 -0.41
C ILE A 121 15.67 0.66 0.22
N ARG A 122 16.71 0.32 -0.56
CA ARG A 122 18.08 0.16 -0.04
C ARG A 122 18.73 1.46 0.42
N GLY A 123 18.23 2.61 -0.03
CA GLY A 123 18.72 3.92 0.40
C GLY A 123 18.61 4.16 1.91
N ASP A 124 17.71 3.45 2.60
CA ASP A 124 17.53 3.53 4.06
C ASP A 124 18.55 2.70 4.86
N GLU A 125 19.13 1.63 4.29
CA GLU A 125 20.02 0.71 5.03
C GLU A 125 21.47 1.20 5.15
N ALA A 126 21.87 2.23 4.41
CA ALA A 126 23.26 2.72 4.43
C ALA A 126 23.61 3.61 5.66
N GLY A 127 22.72 3.72 6.65
CA GLY A 127 22.85 4.63 7.79
C GLY A 127 23.23 4.02 9.15
N THR A 128 23.42 2.70 9.26
CA THR A 128 23.76 2.04 10.53
C THR A 128 24.81 0.95 10.33
N ASP A 129 26.05 1.34 10.05
CA ASP A 129 27.22 0.50 10.33
C ASP A 129 28.50 1.37 10.34
N SER A 130 28.58 2.25 11.33
CA SER A 130 29.86 2.80 11.79
C SER A 130 29.66 3.29 13.22
N ASP A 131 30.02 2.46 14.20
CA ASP A 131 30.57 2.86 15.50
C ASP A 131 30.63 1.65 16.44
N GLU A 132 31.59 0.74 16.21
CA GLU A 132 32.22 -0.04 17.30
C GLU A 132 33.68 -0.34 16.92
N ASP A 133 34.53 0.68 16.98
CA ASP A 133 35.96 0.52 17.26
C ASP A 133 36.30 1.43 18.44
N HIS A 134 36.16 0.89 19.66
CA HIS A 134 36.74 1.47 20.86
C HIS A 134 37.89 0.59 21.34
N GLU A 135 39.10 1.12 21.14
CA GLU A 135 40.37 0.78 21.78
C GLU A 135 40.29 0.79 23.32
#